data_AF-X7YV53-F1
#
_entry.id   AF-X7YV53-F1
#
_cell.length_a   1.000
_cell.length_b   1.000
_cell.length_c   1.000
_cell.angle_alpha   90.00
_cell.angle_beta   90.00
_cell.angle_gamma   90.00
#
_symmetry.space_group_name_H-M   'P 1'
#
loop_
_entity.id
_entity.type
_entity.pdbx_description
1 polymer ?
#
loop_
_entity_poly.entity_id
_entity_poly.type
_entity_poly.pdbx_seq_one_letter_code
_entity_poly.pdbx_strand_id
1 'polypeptide(L)'
;MVIVGGAELGPYGSSRTRFEMEVDNELSAAGVLELAWTTGLIRWHDDPQPGWYDTESGELVDESELVERYHDTVVERIGIREWVDDGSIDPDHASPLLVSVFLDKDFTFVVSSEAEARAFVQFDPDHTLIRPVPDSTDWQVTRKAGTEIRVPRKNKLSRTVGGQIPTGFDPTVWGFRRTWRVRSTGWRCGTSSRPSMRSCPPASAPPR
;
A
#
# COMPACT_ATOMS: atom_id res chain seq x y z
N MET A 1 -21.30 -19.52 22.97
CA MET A 1 -20.87 -18.60 21.89
C MET A 1 -20.93 -19.38 20.59
N VAL A 2 -21.54 -18.83 19.53
CA VAL A 2 -21.66 -19.47 18.21
C VAL A 2 -21.19 -18.48 17.15
N ILE A 3 -20.46 -18.97 16.15
CA ILE A 3 -20.03 -18.19 14.99
C ILE A 3 -21.12 -18.35 13.92
N VAL A 4 -21.70 -17.23 13.46
CA VAL A 4 -22.79 -17.22 12.48
C VAL A 4 -22.33 -16.80 11.07
N GLY A 5 -21.05 -16.42 10.91
CA GLY A 5 -20.47 -16.05 9.63
C GLY A 5 -18.98 -15.74 9.76
N GLY A 6 -18.26 -15.95 8.66
CA GLY A 6 -16.83 -15.66 8.54
C GLY A 6 -16.48 -15.43 7.07
N ALA A 7 -15.55 -14.52 6.83
CA ALA A 7 -15.01 -14.23 5.51
C ALA A 7 -13.56 -13.78 5.65
N GLU A 8 -12.78 -13.98 4.61
CA GLU A 8 -11.41 -13.50 4.52
C GLU A 8 -11.14 -12.90 3.15
N LEU A 9 -10.08 -12.11 3.10
CA LEU A 9 -9.40 -11.72 1.89
C LEU A 9 -7.92 -12.02 2.14
N GLY A 10 -7.39 -13.02 1.43
CA GLY A 10 -6.04 -13.53 1.61
C GLY A 10 -5.35 -13.81 0.28
N PRO A 11 -4.18 -14.46 0.31
CA PRO A 11 -3.40 -14.70 -0.91
C PRO A 11 -4.12 -15.52 -1.97
N TYR A 12 -5.04 -16.39 -1.56
CA TYR A 12 -5.88 -17.20 -2.45
C TYR A 12 -7.26 -16.58 -2.70
N GLY A 13 -7.48 -15.29 -2.41
CA GLY A 13 -8.77 -14.62 -2.59
C GLY A 13 -9.68 -14.75 -1.37
N SER A 14 -10.92 -15.19 -1.58
CA SER A 14 -11.92 -15.33 -0.52
C SER A 14 -11.77 -16.64 0.26
N SER A 15 -12.56 -16.81 1.33
CA SER A 15 -12.57 -18.05 2.11
C SER A 15 -12.96 -19.27 1.26
N ARG A 16 -13.70 -19.09 0.15
CA ARG A 16 -14.11 -20.19 -0.74
C ARG A 16 -12.93 -20.68 -1.55
N THR A 17 -12.29 -19.78 -2.29
CA THR A 17 -11.16 -20.09 -3.16
C THR A 17 -9.92 -20.52 -2.37
N ARG A 18 -9.71 -19.96 -1.17
CA ARG A 18 -8.68 -20.46 -0.25
C ARG A 18 -8.99 -21.89 0.21
N PHE A 19 -10.24 -22.20 0.55
CA PHE A 19 -10.63 -23.53 1.03
C PHE A 19 -10.44 -24.60 -0.06
N GLU A 20 -10.81 -24.31 -1.31
CA GLU A 20 -10.54 -25.20 -2.46
C GLU A 20 -9.04 -25.49 -2.59
N MET A 21 -8.20 -24.45 -2.57
CA MET A 21 -6.75 -24.61 -2.63
C MET A 21 -6.17 -25.33 -1.41
N GLU A 22 -6.75 -25.18 -0.23
CA GLU A 22 -6.28 -25.84 0.99
C GLU A 22 -6.59 -27.34 1.02
N VAL A 23 -7.77 -27.72 0.54
CA VAL A 23 -8.26 -29.11 0.62
C VAL A 23 -7.83 -29.93 -0.59
N ASP A 24 -8.05 -29.39 -1.79
CA ASP A 24 -7.88 -30.12 -3.05
C ASP A 24 -6.66 -29.65 -3.83
N ASN A 25 -6.05 -28.51 -3.45
CA ASN A 25 -4.94 -27.87 -4.16
C ASN A 25 -5.25 -27.62 -5.66
N GLU A 26 -6.53 -27.40 -5.96
CA GLU A 26 -7.06 -27.15 -7.28
C GLU A 26 -8.25 -26.19 -7.15
N LEU A 27 -8.42 -25.29 -8.12
CA LEU A 27 -9.57 -24.39 -8.16
C LEU A 27 -10.71 -25.05 -8.93
N SER A 28 -11.92 -24.93 -8.39
CA SER A 28 -13.12 -25.25 -9.15
C SER A 28 -13.34 -24.24 -10.29
N ALA A 29 -14.20 -24.57 -11.25
CA ALA A 29 -14.60 -23.61 -12.28
C ALA A 29 -15.19 -22.32 -11.67
N ALA A 30 -15.91 -22.43 -10.55
CA ALA A 30 -16.43 -21.29 -9.82
C ALA A 30 -15.31 -20.48 -9.13
N GLY A 31 -14.28 -21.16 -8.62
CA GLY A 31 -13.11 -20.52 -8.04
C GLY A 31 -12.27 -19.75 -9.07
N VAL A 32 -12.05 -20.34 -10.25
CA VAL A 32 -11.39 -19.65 -11.38
C VAL A 32 -12.21 -18.44 -11.81
N LEU A 33 -13.52 -18.58 -11.98
CA LEU A 33 -14.42 -17.48 -12.33
C LEU A 33 -14.36 -16.33 -11.32
N GLU A 34 -14.45 -16.65 -10.03
CA GLU A 34 -14.38 -15.66 -8.95
C GLU A 34 -13.06 -14.89 -8.99
N LEU A 35 -11.93 -15.59 -9.10
CA LEU A 35 -10.61 -14.96 -9.11
C LEU A 35 -10.37 -14.17 -10.41
N ALA A 36 -10.79 -14.69 -11.56
CA ALA A 36 -10.69 -13.97 -12.83
C ALA A 36 -11.50 -12.66 -12.80
N TRP A 37 -12.71 -12.69 -12.27
CA TRP A 37 -13.53 -11.49 -12.11
C TRP A 37 -12.93 -10.49 -11.11
N THR A 38 -12.52 -10.97 -9.92
CA THR A 38 -11.99 -10.09 -8.87
C THR A 38 -10.64 -9.48 -9.20
N THR A 39 -9.85 -10.13 -10.06
CA THR A 39 -8.55 -9.63 -10.55
C THR A 39 -8.65 -8.84 -11.86
N GLY A 40 -9.87 -8.63 -12.36
CA GLY A 40 -10.11 -7.83 -13.55
C GLY A 40 -9.70 -8.48 -14.87
N LEU A 41 -9.56 -9.81 -14.93
CA LEU A 41 -9.39 -10.55 -16.19
C LEU A 41 -10.68 -10.53 -17.01
N ILE A 42 -11.81 -10.73 -16.35
CA ILE A 42 -13.13 -10.76 -16.97
C ILE A 42 -14.10 -9.81 -16.29
N ARG A 43 -15.12 -9.39 -17.02
CA ARG A 43 -16.20 -8.53 -16.51
C ARG A 43 -17.53 -9.02 -17.02
N TRP A 44 -18.55 -8.88 -16.18
CA TRP A 44 -19.92 -9.04 -16.64
C TRP A 44 -20.38 -7.80 -17.39
N HIS A 45 -20.98 -7.98 -18.56
CA HIS A 45 -21.70 -6.94 -19.28
C HIS A 45 -23.10 -7.44 -19.65
N ASP A 46 -24.08 -6.55 -19.61
CA ASP A 46 -25.45 -6.83 -20.05
C ASP A 46 -25.65 -6.57 -21.55
N ASP A 47 -24.85 -5.67 -22.14
CA ASP A 47 -24.88 -5.28 -23.55
C ASP A 47 -23.51 -5.53 -24.21
N PRO A 48 -23.45 -5.96 -25.49
CA PRO A 48 -24.57 -6.25 -26.40
C PRO A 48 -25.28 -7.59 -26.14
N GLN A 49 -24.68 -8.50 -25.39
CA GLN A 49 -25.26 -9.76 -24.95
C GLN A 49 -24.89 -9.97 -23.47
N PRO A 50 -25.82 -10.38 -22.59
CA PRO A 50 -25.48 -10.70 -21.22
C PRO A 50 -24.46 -11.83 -21.13
N GLY A 51 -23.31 -11.57 -20.50
CA GLY A 51 -22.27 -12.59 -20.32
C GLY A 51 -20.96 -12.06 -19.76
N TRP A 52 -19.99 -12.98 -19.69
CA TRP A 52 -18.61 -12.67 -19.31
C TRP A 52 -17.83 -12.20 -20.52
N TYR A 53 -17.15 -11.07 -20.38
CA TYR A 53 -16.28 -10.52 -21.41
C TYR A 53 -14.86 -10.48 -20.91
N ASP A 54 -13.91 -10.84 -21.77
CA ASP A 54 -12.50 -10.59 -21.51
C ASP A 54 -12.24 -9.09 -21.44
N THR A 55 -11.47 -8.66 -20.44
CA THR A 55 -11.23 -7.24 -20.18
C THR A 55 -10.27 -6.61 -21.19
N GLU A 56 -9.35 -7.39 -21.75
CA GLU A 56 -8.33 -6.92 -22.68
C GLU A 56 -8.86 -6.88 -24.12
N SER A 57 -9.43 -7.97 -24.61
CA SER A 57 -9.95 -8.08 -25.98
C SER A 57 -11.36 -7.52 -26.13
N GLY A 58 -12.17 -7.51 -25.06
CA GLY A 58 -13.58 -7.15 -25.12
C GLY A 58 -14.45 -8.23 -25.78
N GLU A 59 -13.93 -9.45 -25.94
CA GLU A 59 -14.67 -10.57 -26.53
C GLU A 59 -15.56 -11.28 -25.49
N LEU A 60 -16.72 -11.75 -25.93
CA LEU A 60 -17.59 -12.60 -25.12
C LEU A 60 -16.90 -13.95 -24.90
N VAL A 61 -16.84 -14.38 -23.64
CA VAL A 61 -16.25 -15.64 -23.19
C VAL A 61 -17.38 -16.60 -22.86
N ASP A 62 -17.37 -17.78 -23.48
CA ASP A 62 -18.25 -18.88 -23.08
C ASP A 62 -17.83 -19.44 -21.71
N GLU A 63 -18.79 -19.69 -20.82
CA GLU A 63 -18.50 -20.20 -19.47
C GLU A 63 -17.74 -21.54 -19.49
N SER A 64 -17.93 -22.36 -20.52
CA SER A 64 -17.21 -23.64 -20.67
C SER A 64 -15.72 -23.48 -20.98
N GLU A 65 -15.32 -22.34 -21.56
CA GLU A 65 -13.93 -22.04 -21.91
C GLU A 65 -13.19 -21.29 -20.79
N LEU A 66 -13.89 -20.87 -19.75
CA LEU A 66 -13.34 -19.98 -18.72
C LEU A 66 -12.16 -20.61 -17.98
N VAL A 67 -12.30 -21.89 -17.61
CA VAL A 67 -11.23 -22.62 -16.92
C VAL A 67 -10.02 -22.76 -17.84
N GLU A 68 -10.22 -23.21 -19.08
CA GLU A 68 -9.13 -23.39 -20.05
C GLU A 68 -8.38 -22.09 -20.33
N ARG A 69 -9.09 -20.96 -20.46
CA ARG A 69 -8.49 -19.66 -20.78
C ARG A 69 -7.77 -19.01 -19.59
N TYR A 70 -8.34 -19.10 -18.38
CA TYR A 70 -7.89 -18.26 -17.26
C TYR A 70 -7.27 -19.02 -16.09
N HIS A 71 -7.41 -20.34 -15.99
CA HIS A 71 -6.91 -21.10 -14.83
C HIS A 71 -5.43 -20.79 -14.54
N ASP A 72 -4.55 -20.95 -15.53
CA ASP A 72 -3.10 -20.80 -15.33
C ASP A 72 -2.75 -19.35 -14.96
N THR A 73 -3.34 -18.38 -15.67
CA THR A 73 -3.17 -16.95 -15.38
C THR A 73 -3.64 -16.60 -13.96
N VAL A 74 -4.74 -17.21 -13.49
CA VAL A 74 -5.24 -17.02 -12.12
C VAL A 74 -4.28 -17.63 -11.11
N VAL A 75 -3.82 -18.86 -11.33
CA VAL A 75 -2.91 -19.56 -10.42
C VAL A 75 -1.58 -18.82 -10.26
N GLU A 76 -1.05 -18.25 -11.34
CA GLU A 76 0.17 -17.42 -11.29
C GLU A 76 0.00 -16.14 -10.45
N ARG A 77 -1.23 -15.65 -10.31
CA ARG A 77 -1.55 -14.37 -9.65
C ARG A 77 -1.96 -14.53 -8.19
N ILE A 78 -2.08 -15.74 -7.67
CA ILE A 78 -2.54 -16.01 -6.30
C ILE A 78 -1.47 -16.73 -5.48
N GLY A 79 -1.73 -16.88 -4.18
CA GLY A 79 -0.90 -17.66 -3.27
C GLY A 79 0.44 -17.01 -2.91
N ILE A 80 1.40 -17.86 -2.58
CA ILE A 80 2.77 -17.47 -2.19
C ILE A 80 3.60 -17.38 -3.46
N ARG A 81 4.01 -16.17 -3.81
CA ARG A 81 4.76 -15.88 -5.04
C ARG A 81 5.77 -14.76 -4.82
N GLU A 82 6.61 -14.52 -5.82
CA GLU A 82 7.54 -13.40 -5.81
C GLU A 82 6.78 -12.07 -5.70
N TRP A 83 7.32 -11.10 -4.95
CA TRP A 83 6.71 -9.78 -4.81
C TRP A 83 6.60 -9.14 -6.19
N VAL A 84 5.38 -8.79 -6.56
CA VAL A 84 5.12 -7.97 -7.74
C VAL A 84 5.20 -6.50 -7.36
N ASP A 85 5.59 -5.65 -8.31
CA ASP A 85 5.52 -4.20 -8.11
C ASP A 85 4.04 -3.77 -8.13
N ASP A 86 3.50 -3.54 -6.93
CA ASP A 86 2.16 -3.03 -6.68
C ASP A 86 2.17 -1.56 -6.20
N GLY A 87 3.32 -0.89 -6.30
CA GLY A 87 3.57 0.45 -5.76
C GLY A 87 4.02 0.48 -4.30
N SER A 88 4.10 -0.65 -3.60
CA SER A 88 4.63 -0.74 -2.23
C SER A 88 6.07 -1.27 -2.18
N ILE A 89 6.49 -2.06 -3.16
CA ILE A 89 7.80 -2.68 -3.27
C ILE A 89 8.34 -2.42 -4.67
N ASP A 90 9.51 -1.79 -4.78
CA ASP A 90 10.14 -1.57 -6.08
C ASP A 90 10.44 -2.91 -6.80
N PRO A 91 10.42 -2.93 -8.16
CA PRO A 91 10.68 -4.14 -8.95
C PRO A 91 12.00 -4.84 -8.66
N ASP A 92 12.97 -4.11 -8.12
CA ASP A 92 14.30 -4.62 -7.77
C ASP A 92 14.39 -5.13 -6.31
N HIS A 93 13.24 -5.25 -5.64
CA HIS A 93 13.07 -5.56 -4.22
C HIS A 93 13.98 -4.74 -3.32
N ALA A 94 14.25 -3.50 -3.72
CA ALA A 94 14.96 -2.56 -2.87
C ALA A 94 13.97 -1.66 -2.14
N SER A 95 14.35 -1.30 -0.91
CA SER A 95 13.65 -0.24 -0.19
C SER A 95 14.65 0.90 0.06
N PRO A 96 14.27 2.16 -0.19
CA PRO A 96 15.10 3.30 0.16
C PRO A 96 15.18 3.40 1.68
N LEU A 97 16.35 3.09 2.24
CA LEU A 97 16.64 3.35 3.64
C LEU A 97 17.32 4.69 3.78
N LEU A 98 16.73 5.57 4.59
CA LEU A 98 17.32 6.87 4.92
C LEU A 98 18.34 6.69 6.05
N VAL A 99 19.62 6.76 5.71
CA VAL A 99 20.71 6.70 6.68
C VAL A 99 21.11 8.09 7.14
N SER A 100 21.42 8.23 8.42
CA SER A 100 21.95 9.45 9.00
C SER A 100 23.41 9.61 8.64
N VAL A 101 23.77 10.77 8.09
CA VAL A 101 25.16 11.22 7.94
C VAL A 101 25.24 12.67 8.38
N PHE A 102 26.43 13.13 8.76
CA PHE A 102 26.65 14.52 9.17
C PHE A 102 27.33 15.30 8.04
N LEU A 103 26.95 16.56 7.87
CA LEU A 103 27.59 17.43 6.89
C LEU A 103 29.03 17.78 7.31
N ASP A 104 30.00 17.55 6.44
CA ASP A 104 31.39 17.97 6.67
C ASP A 104 31.60 19.48 6.49
N LYS A 105 30.75 20.11 5.68
CA LYS A 105 30.81 21.54 5.34
C LYS A 105 29.41 22.13 5.26
N ASP A 106 29.33 23.44 5.37
CA ASP A 106 28.09 24.17 5.15
C ASP A 106 27.52 23.86 3.77
N PHE A 107 26.22 23.57 3.73
CA PHE A 107 25.48 23.26 2.51
C PHE A 107 24.32 24.23 2.35
N THR A 108 24.26 24.87 1.19
CA THR A 108 23.30 25.93 0.91
C THR A 108 22.45 25.57 -0.29
N PHE A 109 21.13 25.73 -0.17
CA PHE A 109 20.16 25.51 -1.24
C PHE A 109 19.06 26.57 -1.20
N VAL A 110 18.26 26.63 -2.26
CA VAL A 110 17.20 27.63 -2.44
C VAL A 110 15.83 26.96 -2.33
N VAL A 111 14.89 27.64 -1.70
CA VAL A 111 13.48 27.24 -1.56
C VAL A 111 12.58 28.37 -2.05
N SER A 112 11.35 28.01 -2.40
CA SER A 112 10.42 28.90 -3.13
C SER A 112 9.72 29.93 -2.25
N SER A 113 9.80 29.80 -0.92
CA SER A 113 9.12 30.69 0.01
C SER A 113 9.81 30.81 1.36
N GLU A 114 9.54 31.92 2.05
CA GLU A 114 9.97 32.14 3.43
C GLU A 114 9.42 31.07 4.38
N ALA A 115 8.17 30.64 4.15
CA ALA A 115 7.51 29.64 4.99
C ALA A 115 8.25 28.29 4.94
N GLU A 116 8.66 27.85 3.75
CA GLU A 116 9.51 26.67 3.58
C GLU A 116 10.85 26.83 4.29
N ALA A 117 11.50 27.99 4.12
CA ALA A 117 12.79 28.27 4.77
C ALA A 117 12.68 28.22 6.31
N ARG A 118 11.62 28.81 6.87
CA ARG A 118 11.35 28.80 8.32
C ARG A 118 11.07 27.40 8.84
N ALA A 119 10.43 26.52 8.07
CA ALA A 119 10.22 25.13 8.47
C ALA A 119 11.54 24.38 8.71
N PHE A 120 12.58 24.65 7.91
CA PHE A 120 13.91 24.07 8.13
C PHE A 120 14.59 24.59 9.42
N VAL A 121 14.41 25.87 9.75
CA VAL A 121 14.90 26.46 11.02
C VAL A 121 14.14 25.90 12.21
N GLN A 122 12.82 25.70 12.09
CA GLN A 122 12.02 25.09 13.16
C GLN A 122 12.46 23.66 13.49
N PHE A 123 12.92 22.91 12.48
CA PHE A 123 13.41 21.55 12.67
C PHE A 123 14.77 21.50 13.39
N ASP A 124 15.70 22.40 13.03
CA ASP A 124 17.03 22.49 13.66
C ASP A 124 17.50 23.95 13.69
N PRO A 125 17.16 24.69 14.75
CA PRO A 125 17.44 26.13 14.82
C PRO A 125 18.92 26.44 15.01
N ASP A 126 19.68 25.55 15.66
CA ASP A 126 21.08 25.79 15.99
C ASP A 126 22.00 25.65 14.76
N HIS A 127 21.63 24.76 13.83
CA HIS A 127 22.44 24.44 12.64
C HIS A 127 21.84 24.95 11.32
N THR A 128 20.85 25.84 11.36
CA THR A 128 20.20 26.37 10.15
C THR A 128 20.17 27.89 10.10
N LEU A 129 20.59 28.45 8.98
CA LEU A 129 20.50 29.88 8.69
C LEU A 129 19.65 30.08 7.44
N ILE A 130 18.82 31.11 7.43
CA ILE A 130 18.01 31.48 6.27
C ILE A 130 18.21 32.94 5.90
N ARG A 131 18.20 33.24 4.60
CA ARG A 131 18.35 34.60 4.07
C ARG A 131 17.45 34.79 2.84
N PRO A 132 16.83 35.96 2.66
CA PRO A 132 16.13 36.27 1.43
C PRO A 132 17.12 36.38 0.27
N VAL A 133 16.74 35.89 -0.91
CA VAL A 133 17.50 36.11 -2.15
C VAL A 133 17.14 37.50 -2.68
N PRO A 134 18.12 38.37 -3.01
CA PRO A 134 17.83 39.68 -3.59
C PRO A 134 17.00 39.57 -4.86
N ASP A 135 16.03 40.48 -5.02
CA ASP A 135 15.17 40.58 -6.20
C ASP A 135 14.35 39.33 -6.54
N SER A 136 14.17 38.41 -5.58
CA SER A 136 13.32 37.22 -5.71
C SER A 136 12.42 37.02 -4.47
N THR A 137 11.34 36.25 -4.63
CA THR A 137 10.55 35.71 -3.51
C THR A 137 11.20 34.47 -2.87
N ASP A 138 12.30 33.99 -3.46
CA ASP A 138 13.03 32.82 -3.00
C ASP A 138 13.85 33.08 -1.75
N TRP A 139 14.07 32.01 -1.00
CA TRP A 139 14.87 32.03 0.23
C TRP A 139 16.01 31.03 0.14
N GLN A 140 17.16 31.47 0.63
CA GLN A 140 18.35 30.64 0.74
C GLN A 140 18.40 30.02 2.12
N VAL A 141 18.53 28.69 2.20
CA VAL A 141 18.68 27.91 3.43
C VAL A 141 20.11 27.37 3.47
N THR A 142 20.83 27.63 4.55
CA THR A 142 22.16 27.09 4.82
C THR A 142 22.11 26.17 6.03
N ARG A 143 22.45 24.90 5.83
CA ARG A 143 22.70 23.93 6.90
C ARG A 143 24.19 23.94 7.23
N LYS A 144 24.53 24.16 8.50
CA LYS A 144 25.93 24.23 8.95
C LYS A 144 26.59 22.85 8.93
N ALA A 145 27.92 22.83 8.84
CA ALA A 145 28.69 21.63 9.13
C ALA A 145 28.28 21.03 10.49
N GLY A 146 28.20 19.71 10.58
CA GLY A 146 27.69 18.98 11.74
C GLY A 146 26.18 18.79 11.78
N THR A 147 25.39 19.33 10.83
CA THR A 147 23.96 19.03 10.73
C THR A 147 23.76 17.56 10.32
N GLU A 148 22.86 16.85 11.00
CA GLU A 148 22.41 15.51 10.59
C GLU A 148 21.51 15.62 9.35
N ILE A 149 21.89 14.92 8.28
CA ILE A 149 21.07 14.77 7.08
C ILE A 149 20.74 13.30 6.82
N ARG A 150 19.66 13.08 6.08
CA ARG A 150 19.19 11.75 5.68
C ARG A 150 19.51 11.52 4.21
N VAL A 151 20.38 10.55 3.93
CA VAL A 151 20.74 10.17 2.56
C VAL A 151 20.12 8.82 2.24
N PRO A 152 19.46 8.66 1.07
CA PRO A 152 18.93 7.36 0.67
C PRO A 152 20.05 6.38 0.36
N ARG A 153 19.93 5.17 0.90
CA ARG A 153 20.75 4.01 0.57
C ARG A 153 19.84 2.88 0.11
N LYS A 154 20.23 2.23 -0.99
CA LYS A 154 19.57 1.02 -1.48
C LYS A 154 19.85 -0.13 -0.53
N ASN A 155 18.81 -0.73 0.02
CA ASN A 155 18.91 -2.00 0.75
C ASN A 155 18.11 -3.05 -0.01
N LYS A 156 18.74 -4.18 -0.34
CA LYS A 156 18.06 -5.31 -0.96
C LYS A 156 17.31 -6.07 0.13
N LEU A 157 16.02 -6.31 -0.11
CA LEU A 157 15.25 -7.19 0.75
C LEU A 157 15.86 -8.59 0.71
N SER A 158 15.93 -9.22 1.88
CA SER A 158 16.37 -10.62 2.01
C SER A 158 15.24 -11.61 1.73
N ARG A 159 13.99 -11.13 1.64
CA ARG A 159 12.80 -11.93 1.37
C ARG A 159 12.10 -11.36 0.14
N THR A 160 12.16 -12.08 -0.97
CA THR A 160 11.56 -11.70 -2.25
C THR A 160 10.24 -12.43 -2.52
N VAL A 161 9.85 -13.36 -1.65
CA VAL A 161 8.64 -14.19 -1.79
C VAL A 161 7.74 -14.02 -0.56
N GLY A 162 6.43 -13.97 -0.78
CA GLY A 162 5.44 -13.98 0.28
C GLY A 162 4.01 -14.09 -0.21
N GLY A 163 3.08 -14.21 0.74
CA GLY A 163 1.65 -14.22 0.45
C GLY A 163 1.16 -12.82 0.14
N GLN A 164 0.69 -12.62 -1.09
CA GLN A 164 0.12 -11.36 -1.59
C GLN A 164 -1.34 -11.58 -1.96
N ILE A 165 -2.19 -10.59 -1.70
CA ILE A 165 -3.55 -10.54 -2.29
C ILE A 165 -3.44 -10.79 -3.81
N PRO A 166 -4.41 -11.47 -4.43
CA PRO A 166 -4.39 -11.73 -5.87
C PRO A 166 -3.99 -10.49 -6.69
N THR A 167 -3.02 -10.66 -7.59
CA THR A 167 -2.54 -9.54 -8.42
C THR A 167 -3.69 -9.00 -9.27
N GLY A 168 -3.90 -7.69 -9.25
CA GLY A 168 -5.01 -7.04 -9.94
C GLY A 168 -6.33 -7.02 -9.15
N PHE A 169 -6.35 -7.48 -7.90
CA PHE A 169 -7.54 -7.42 -7.06
C PHE A 169 -8.14 -6.01 -7.00
N ASP A 170 -9.39 -5.89 -7.45
CA ASP A 170 -10.12 -4.62 -7.44
C ASP A 170 -11.29 -4.70 -6.46
N PRO A 171 -11.25 -4.02 -5.31
CA PRO A 171 -12.37 -4.01 -4.37
C PRO A 171 -13.61 -3.31 -4.94
N THR A 172 -13.50 -2.51 -5.99
CA THR A 172 -14.64 -1.77 -6.55
C THR A 172 -15.67 -2.69 -7.21
N VAL A 173 -15.27 -3.88 -7.68
CA VAL A 173 -16.21 -4.89 -8.20
C VAL A 173 -17.13 -5.45 -7.11
N TRP A 174 -16.72 -5.34 -5.85
CA TRP A 174 -17.53 -5.66 -4.67
C TRP A 174 -18.35 -4.46 -4.15
N GLY A 175 -18.40 -3.36 -4.90
CA GLY A 175 -19.18 -2.17 -4.56
C GLY A 175 -18.47 -1.16 -3.66
N PHE A 176 -17.18 -1.34 -3.37
CA PHE A 176 -16.40 -0.31 -2.68
C PHE A 176 -16.24 0.92 -3.57
N ARG A 177 -16.63 2.09 -3.05
CA ARG A 177 -16.48 3.35 -3.79
C ARG A 177 -15.04 3.84 -3.69
N ARG A 178 -14.51 4.43 -4.76
CA ARG A 178 -13.17 5.03 -4.80
C ARG A 178 -12.94 6.14 -3.75
N THR A 179 -14.02 6.75 -3.24
CA THR A 179 -13.98 7.74 -2.15
C THR A 179 -13.84 7.13 -0.76
N TRP A 180 -13.98 5.81 -0.64
CA TRP A 180 -13.82 5.09 0.61
C TRP A 180 -12.34 5.04 0.98
N ARG A 181 -11.94 5.85 1.96
CA ARG A 181 -10.56 5.91 2.45
C ARG A 181 -10.33 4.80 3.47
N VAL A 182 -9.73 3.70 3.04
CA VAL A 182 -9.22 2.66 3.95
C VAL A 182 -8.17 3.33 4.83
N ARG A 183 -8.43 3.47 6.14
CA ARG A 183 -7.33 3.59 7.09
C ARG A 183 -6.82 2.18 7.27
N SER A 184 -5.79 1.80 6.52
CA SER A 184 -5.02 0.61 6.88
C SER A 184 -4.42 0.92 8.24
N THR A 185 -5.05 0.41 9.31
CA THR A 185 -4.38 0.29 10.59
C THR A 185 -3.32 -0.78 10.36
N GLY A 186 -2.17 -0.37 9.84
CA GLY A 186 -1.01 -1.23 9.72
C GLY A 186 -0.81 -1.88 11.08
N TRP A 187 -0.80 -3.21 11.10
CA TRP A 187 -0.31 -3.98 12.22
C TRP A 187 1.13 -3.52 12.47
N ARG A 188 1.30 -2.54 13.37
CA ARG A 188 2.60 -2.18 13.89
C ARG A 188 3.05 -3.35 14.74
N CYS A 189 4.01 -4.11 14.23
CA CYS A 189 4.91 -4.86 15.08
C CYS A 189 5.53 -3.85 16.05
N GLY A 190 5.13 -3.93 17.32
CA GLY A 190 5.43 -2.90 18.30
C GLY A 190 6.91 -2.93 18.70
N THR A 191 7.66 -1.90 18.30
CA THR A 191 8.76 -1.40 19.13
C THR A 191 8.24 -0.22 19.92
N SER A 192 7.99 -0.45 21.20
CA SER A 192 7.43 0.52 22.13
C SER A 192 8.40 1.69 22.36
N SER A 193 8.00 2.89 21.97
CA SER A 193 8.45 4.14 22.61
C SER A 193 7.19 4.88 23.06
N ARG A 194 6.91 4.82 24.37
CA ARG A 194 5.75 5.44 25.03
C ARG A 194 5.69 6.95 24.78
N PRO A 195 4.54 7.53 24.39
CA PRO A 195 4.25 8.93 24.64
C PRO A 195 3.53 9.09 25.99
N SER A 196 3.90 10.15 26.71
CA SER A 196 3.42 10.55 28.04
C SER A 196 1.89 10.53 28.20
N MET A 197 1.39 9.85 29.23
CA MET A 197 0.00 9.98 29.71
C MET A 197 -0.23 11.39 30.26
N ARG A 198 -1.09 12.17 29.61
CA ARG A 198 -1.86 13.22 30.32
C ARG A 198 -3.08 12.55 30.91
N SER A 199 -3.19 12.58 32.23
CA SER A 199 -4.32 12.04 33.00
C SER A 199 -5.60 12.83 32.73
N CYS A 200 -6.68 12.14 32.35
CA CYS A 200 -8.04 12.69 32.38
C CYS A 200 -8.52 12.86 33.84
N PRO A 201 -9.27 13.93 34.18
CA PRO A 201 -9.88 14.06 35.49
C PRO A 201 -11.13 13.15 35.61
N PRO A 202 -11.44 12.61 36.80
CA PRO A 202 -12.59 11.73 37.00
C PRO A 202 -13.92 12.52 37.02
N ALA A 203 -14.97 11.90 36.49
CA ALA A 203 -16.33 12.43 36.43
C ALA A 203 -17.00 12.49 37.81
N SER A 204 -17.68 13.60 38.11
CA SER A 204 -18.53 13.77 39.29
C SER A 204 -19.88 13.05 39.11
N ALA A 205 -20.35 12.38 40.16
CA ALA A 205 -21.66 11.72 40.20
C ALA A 205 -22.80 12.74 40.46
N PRO A 206 -24.02 12.52 39.93
CA PRO A 206 -25.15 13.44 40.09
C PRO A 206 -25.81 13.30 41.48
N PRO A 207 -26.44 14.38 42.00
CA PRO A 207 -27.08 14.37 43.32
C PRO A 207 -28.46 13.68 43.29
N ARG A 208 -28.89 13.21 44.47
CA ARG A 208 -30.19 12.57 44.73
C ARG A 208 -31.36 13.55 44.64
#